data_AF-A0A347ANZ0-F1
#
_entry.id   AF-A0A347ANZ0-F1
#
_cell.length_a   1.000
_cell.length_b   1.000
_cell.length_c   1.000
_cell.angle_alpha   90.00
_cell.angle_beta   90.00
_cell.angle_gamma   90.00
#
_symmetry.space_group_name_H-M   'P 1'
#
loop_
_entity.id
_entity.type
_entity.pdbx_description
1 polymer ?
#
loop_
_entity_poly.entity_id
_entity_poly.type
_entity_poly.pdbx_seq_one_letter_code
_entity_poly.pdbx_strand_id
1 'polypeptide(L)'
;MSEQDIPYEDLIIVKLSSNHDLTGFKCSDDDLDEFIHFDALPQRDDRLNQTYICKYKEEIIAFFTVSADSVKINRKDKKRIGVNYPAFPAIKIGRLAVHEDYKSRNVGSTLIMYVIGLALKLGEEVGVRFISVDAYRGVEKFYEKNYFVELAECEDEHLAMYTDFENWLPSVRY
;
A
#
# COMPACT_ATOMS: atom_id res chain seq x y z
N MET A 1 -24.59 8.98 13.23
CA MET A 1 -23.63 10.08 12.96
C MET A 1 -22.46 9.43 12.25
N SER A 2 -22.17 9.80 11.00
CA SER A 2 -20.91 9.37 10.38
C SER A 2 -19.78 9.98 11.20
N GLU A 3 -18.84 9.16 11.68
CA GLU A 3 -17.63 9.70 12.28
C GLU A 3 -16.87 10.53 11.23
N GLN A 4 -16.33 11.66 11.67
CA GLN A 4 -15.60 12.57 10.80
C GLN A 4 -14.26 11.93 10.38
N ASP A 5 -13.86 12.18 9.13
CA ASP A 5 -12.56 11.81 8.61
C ASP A 5 -11.43 12.31 9.54
N ILE A 6 -10.36 11.53 9.65
CA ILE A 6 -9.19 11.93 10.43
C ILE A 6 -8.26 12.76 9.53
N PRO A 7 -7.96 14.03 9.86
CA PRO A 7 -7.03 14.85 9.11
C PRO A 7 -5.63 14.23 9.03
N TYR A 8 -4.93 14.46 7.92
CA TYR A 8 -3.59 13.89 7.72
C TYR A 8 -2.59 14.40 8.76
N GLU A 9 -2.69 15.68 9.13
CA GLU A 9 -1.87 16.36 10.13
C GLU A 9 -2.00 15.77 11.54
N ASP A 10 -3.09 15.04 11.83
CA ASP A 10 -3.31 14.36 13.10
C ASP A 10 -2.74 12.93 13.11
N LEU A 11 -2.29 12.43 11.96
CA LEU A 11 -1.73 11.09 11.81
C LEU A 11 -0.21 11.10 11.92
N ILE A 12 0.31 10.16 12.69
CA ILE A 12 1.75 9.94 12.83
C ILE A 12 2.11 8.61 12.18
N ILE A 13 2.78 8.66 11.03
CA ILE A 13 3.23 7.47 10.31
C ILE A 13 4.73 7.26 10.56
N VAL A 14 5.07 6.12 11.16
CA VAL A 14 6.46 5.77 11.53
C VAL A 14 6.77 4.32 11.19
N LYS A 15 8.05 4.00 11.04
CA LYS A 15 8.50 2.62 10.85
C LYS A 15 8.21 1.79 12.09
N LEU A 16 7.75 0.56 11.90
CA LEU A 16 7.58 -0.38 12.99
C LEU A 16 8.94 -0.69 13.65
N SER A 17 8.89 -0.90 14.96
CA SER A 17 10.03 -1.21 15.83
C SER A 17 9.51 -2.00 17.03
N SER A 18 10.42 -2.68 17.74
CA SER A 18 10.09 -3.49 18.93
C SER A 18 9.53 -2.70 20.11
N ASN A 19 9.58 -1.36 20.07
CA ASN A 19 9.08 -0.50 21.14
C ASN A 19 7.59 -0.15 20.98
N HIS A 20 6.94 -0.57 19.89
CA HIS A 20 5.53 -0.30 19.66
C HIS A 20 4.68 -1.41 20.28
N ASP A 21 3.69 -1.01 21.08
CA ASP A 21 2.68 -1.92 21.60
C ASP A 21 1.61 -2.16 20.54
N LEU A 22 1.60 -3.38 19.99
CA LEU A 22 0.67 -3.81 18.96
C LEU A 22 -0.57 -4.51 19.54
N THR A 23 -0.58 -4.83 20.84
CA THR A 23 -1.58 -5.74 21.44
C THR A 23 -3.03 -5.29 21.26
N GLY A 24 -3.25 -3.97 21.17
CA GLY A 24 -4.57 -3.39 20.94
C GLY A 24 -5.04 -3.39 19.48
N PHE A 25 -4.20 -3.78 18.51
CA PHE A 25 -4.59 -3.73 17.10
C PHE A 25 -5.50 -4.91 16.73
N LYS A 26 -6.71 -4.59 16.24
CA LYS A 26 -7.64 -5.54 15.62
C LYS A 26 -8.28 -4.94 14.36
N CYS A 27 -8.29 -5.70 13.28
CA CYS A 27 -9.06 -5.39 12.09
C CYS A 27 -10.05 -6.52 11.78
N SER A 28 -10.72 -6.46 10.62
CA SER A 28 -11.73 -7.49 10.26
C SER A 28 -11.14 -8.68 9.52
N ASP A 29 -9.82 -8.80 9.48
CA ASP A 29 -9.12 -9.79 8.69
C ASP A 29 -8.10 -10.46 9.62
N ASP A 30 -8.40 -11.70 9.98
CA ASP A 30 -7.62 -12.45 10.95
C ASP A 30 -6.19 -12.71 10.46
N ASP A 31 -5.96 -12.85 9.14
CA ASP A 31 -4.63 -13.02 8.56
C ASP A 31 -3.80 -11.74 8.72
N LEU A 32 -4.42 -10.56 8.56
CA LEU A 32 -3.76 -9.27 8.77
C LEU A 32 -3.47 -9.01 10.25
N ASP A 33 -4.35 -9.46 11.14
CA ASP A 33 -4.11 -9.39 12.59
C ASP A 33 -2.97 -10.31 13.00
N GLU A 34 -2.99 -11.58 12.58
CA GLU A 34 -1.90 -12.53 12.84
C GLU A 34 -0.57 -11.98 12.33
N PHE A 35 -0.56 -11.43 11.11
CA PHE A 35 0.63 -10.85 10.54
C PHE A 35 1.23 -9.73 11.41
N ILE A 36 0.43 -8.75 11.84
CA ILE A 36 0.98 -7.59 12.58
C ILE A 36 1.49 -8.02 13.96
N HIS A 37 0.82 -8.96 14.62
CA HIS A 37 1.19 -9.43 15.96
C HIS A 37 2.43 -10.33 15.97
N PHE A 38 2.63 -11.14 14.93
CA PHE A 38 3.66 -12.20 14.95
C PHE A 38 4.73 -12.07 13.87
N ASP A 39 4.36 -11.67 12.66
CA ASP A 39 5.25 -11.75 11.49
C ASP A 39 5.90 -10.41 11.10
N ALA A 40 5.25 -9.29 11.40
CA ALA A 40 5.65 -7.99 10.88
C ALA A 40 7.04 -7.53 11.33
N LEU A 41 7.42 -7.84 12.58
CA LEU A 41 8.76 -7.54 13.09
C LEU A 41 9.83 -8.49 12.50
N PRO A 42 9.67 -9.83 12.57
CA PRO A 42 10.60 -10.76 11.92
C PRO A 42 10.82 -10.47 10.43
N GLN A 43 9.75 -10.29 9.65
CA GLN A 43 9.89 -10.04 8.21
C GLN A 43 10.59 -8.70 7.90
N ARG A 44 10.41 -7.69 8.77
CA ARG A 44 11.14 -6.42 8.66
C ARG A 44 12.62 -6.60 8.97
N ASP A 45 12.95 -7.37 10.00
CA ASP A 45 14.34 -7.64 10.42
C ASP A 45 15.10 -8.44 9.35
N ASP A 46 14.40 -9.37 8.69
CA ASP A 46 14.89 -10.14 7.54
C ASP A 46 14.85 -9.36 6.22
N ARG A 47 14.42 -8.10 6.24
CA ARG A 47 14.35 -7.19 5.06
C ARG A 47 13.43 -7.69 3.94
N LEU A 48 12.45 -8.54 4.27
CA LEU A 48 11.46 -9.00 3.31
C LEU A 48 10.45 -7.91 2.96
N ASN A 49 10.19 -7.00 3.92
CA ASN A 49 9.42 -5.78 3.70
C ASN A 49 9.86 -4.70 4.70
N GLN A 50 9.37 -3.48 4.48
CA GLN A 50 9.39 -2.43 5.50
C GLN A 50 7.95 -2.22 5.99
N THR A 51 7.72 -2.53 7.26
CA THR A 51 6.44 -2.25 7.94
C THR A 51 6.42 -0.83 8.51
N TYR A 52 5.31 -0.13 8.30
CA TYR A 52 4.97 1.16 8.89
C TYR A 52 3.68 1.03 9.70
N ILE A 53 3.60 1.76 10.80
CA ILE A 53 2.39 1.93 11.59
C ILE A 53 1.90 3.37 11.48
N CYS A 54 0.60 3.55 11.64
CA CYS A 54 -0.07 4.84 11.67
C CYS A 54 -0.74 5.02 13.03
N LYS A 55 -0.41 6.10 13.71
CA LYS A 55 -0.97 6.44 15.01
C LYS A 55 -1.92 7.63 14.94
N TYR A 56 -2.95 7.60 15.76
CA TYR A 56 -3.85 8.73 16.04
C TYR A 56 -4.10 8.78 17.55
N LYS A 57 -3.86 9.94 18.18
CA LYS A 57 -3.97 10.11 19.64
C LYS A 57 -3.23 9.02 20.44
N GLU A 58 -2.00 8.70 20.03
CA GLU A 58 -1.14 7.64 20.59
C GLU A 58 -1.56 6.19 20.32
N GLU A 59 -2.76 5.93 19.80
CA GLU A 59 -3.21 4.58 19.43
C GLU A 59 -2.73 4.19 18.03
N ILE A 60 -2.36 2.93 17.82
CA ILE A 60 -2.04 2.39 16.50
C ILE A 60 -3.34 2.03 15.80
N ILE A 61 -3.69 2.80 14.77
CA ILE A 61 -4.99 2.68 14.09
C ILE A 61 -4.91 2.08 12.69
N ALA A 62 -3.71 1.90 12.16
CA ALA A 62 -3.48 1.24 10.87
C ALA A 62 -2.02 0.82 10.72
N PHE A 63 -1.76 -0.12 9.80
CA PHE A 63 -0.41 -0.45 9.36
C PHE A 63 -0.39 -0.73 7.86
N PHE A 64 0.79 -0.64 7.27
CA PHE A 64 1.02 -1.11 5.92
C PHE A 64 2.47 -1.58 5.73
N THR A 65 2.69 -2.41 4.71
CA THR A 65 4.03 -2.87 4.33
C THR A 65 4.36 -2.46 2.91
N VAL A 66 5.64 -2.16 2.67
CA VAL A 66 6.17 -1.93 1.33
C VAL A 66 7.38 -2.81 1.06
N SER A 67 7.55 -3.26 -0.18
CA SER A 67 8.71 -4.05 -0.62
C SER A 67 9.06 -3.71 -2.07
N ALA A 68 10.31 -4.00 -2.48
CA ALA A 68 10.70 -3.89 -3.88
C ALA A 68 10.02 -4.99 -4.70
N ASP A 69 9.56 -4.66 -5.90
CA ASP A 69 8.80 -5.58 -6.76
C ASP A 69 9.10 -5.38 -8.24
N SER A 70 8.67 -6.34 -9.06
CA SER A 70 8.76 -6.31 -10.52
C SER A 70 7.43 -6.74 -11.11
N VAL A 71 6.63 -5.77 -11.55
CA VAL A 71 5.33 -6.04 -12.18
C VAL A 71 5.54 -6.54 -13.60
N LYS A 72 5.10 -7.77 -13.87
CA LYS A 72 5.10 -8.36 -15.21
C LYS A 72 3.89 -7.86 -15.99
N ILE A 73 4.12 -7.35 -17.20
CA ILE A 73 3.07 -6.79 -18.06
C ILE A 73 2.90 -7.70 -19.27
N ASN A 74 1.73 -8.34 -19.37
CA ASN A 74 1.37 -9.17 -20.51
C ASN A 74 1.16 -8.33 -21.78
N ARG A 75 1.05 -8.98 -22.95
CA ARG A 75 0.94 -8.27 -24.24
C ARG A 75 -0.32 -7.38 -24.35
N LYS A 76 -1.44 -7.78 -23.73
CA LYS A 76 -2.69 -7.00 -23.75
C LYS A 76 -2.50 -5.71 -22.96
N ASP A 77 -1.92 -5.83 -21.77
CA ASP A 77 -1.64 -4.71 -20.87
C ASP A 77 -0.58 -3.76 -21.44
N LYS A 78 0.46 -4.27 -22.10
CA LYS A 78 1.44 -3.41 -22.79
C LYS A 78 0.79 -2.38 -23.71
N LYS A 79 -0.19 -2.81 -24.51
CA LYS A 79 -0.92 -1.93 -25.43
C LYS A 79 -1.82 -0.94 -24.68
N ARG A 80 -2.48 -1.37 -23.61
CA ARG A 80 -3.36 -0.53 -22.78
C ARG A 80 -2.59 0.55 -22.03
N ILE A 81 -1.43 0.21 -21.49
CA ILE A 81 -0.58 1.10 -20.68
C ILE A 81 0.33 1.95 -21.58
N GLY A 82 0.63 1.50 -22.80
CA GLY A 82 1.53 2.21 -23.71
C GLY A 82 3.01 1.96 -23.42
N VAL A 83 3.35 0.77 -22.91
CA VAL A 83 4.70 0.43 -22.47
C VAL A 83 5.26 -0.78 -23.23
N ASN A 84 6.59 -0.80 -23.45
CA ASN A 84 7.22 -1.76 -24.37
C ASN A 84 7.99 -2.90 -23.68
N TYR A 85 8.29 -2.79 -22.38
CA TYR A 85 9.05 -3.80 -21.65
C TYR A 85 8.14 -4.88 -21.04
N PRO A 86 8.64 -6.12 -20.85
CA PRO A 86 7.86 -7.22 -20.26
C PRO A 86 7.68 -7.11 -18.75
N ALA A 87 8.51 -6.34 -18.07
CA ALA A 87 8.42 -6.09 -16.63
C ALA A 87 8.93 -4.68 -16.30
N PHE A 88 8.45 -4.13 -15.19
CA PHE A 88 8.79 -2.79 -14.73
C PHE A 88 9.07 -2.79 -13.24
N PRO A 89 10.02 -1.95 -12.78
CA PRO A 89 10.31 -1.83 -11.36
C PRO A 89 9.13 -1.23 -10.61
N ALA A 90 8.84 -1.78 -9.45
CA ALA A 90 7.69 -1.39 -8.66
C ALA A 90 7.98 -1.38 -7.15
N ILE A 91 7.09 -0.72 -6.42
CA ILE A 91 6.96 -0.86 -4.97
C ILE A 91 5.66 -1.61 -4.71
N LYS A 92 5.72 -2.74 -4.02
CA LYS A 92 4.53 -3.52 -3.67
C LYS A 92 4.03 -3.13 -2.30
N ILE A 93 2.74 -2.79 -2.22
CA ILE A 93 1.98 -2.77 -0.97
C ILE A 93 1.61 -4.22 -0.67
N GLY A 94 2.30 -4.83 0.29
CA GLY A 94 2.10 -6.24 0.62
C GLY A 94 0.86 -6.43 1.50
N ARG A 95 0.73 -5.59 2.52
CA ARG A 95 -0.36 -5.61 3.49
C ARG A 95 -0.76 -4.18 3.82
N LEU A 96 -2.06 -3.95 3.99
CA LEU A 96 -2.63 -2.69 4.41
C LEU A 96 -3.87 -2.99 5.24
N ALA A 97 -3.86 -2.57 6.50
CA ALA A 97 -4.98 -2.76 7.41
C ALA A 97 -5.29 -1.47 8.15
N VAL A 98 -6.58 -1.24 8.38
CA VAL A 98 -7.08 -0.17 9.27
C VAL A 98 -7.84 -0.86 10.38
N HIS A 99 -7.57 -0.44 11.62
CA HIS A 99 -8.26 -0.89 12.82
C HIS A 99 -9.78 -0.76 12.63
N GLU A 100 -10.54 -1.73 13.13
CA GLU A 100 -11.98 -1.81 12.84
C GLU A 100 -12.77 -0.56 13.25
N ASP A 101 -12.47 0.00 14.41
CA ASP A 101 -13.07 1.25 14.92
C ASP A 101 -12.72 2.51 14.11
N TYR A 102 -11.71 2.44 13.24
CA TYR A 102 -11.20 3.57 12.46
C TYR A 102 -11.48 3.45 10.96
N LYS A 103 -12.25 2.43 10.56
CA LYS A 103 -12.67 2.24 9.16
C LYS A 103 -13.58 3.35 8.68
N SER A 104 -13.56 3.59 7.37
CA SER A 104 -14.40 4.60 6.71
C SER A 104 -14.16 6.04 7.16
N ARG A 105 -12.99 6.32 7.77
CA ARG A 105 -12.54 7.67 8.18
C ARG A 105 -11.34 8.16 7.35
N ASN A 106 -11.29 7.70 6.10
CA ASN A 106 -10.26 7.98 5.09
C ASN A 106 -8.80 7.54 5.41
N VAL A 107 -8.55 6.87 6.54
CA VAL A 107 -7.21 6.43 6.97
C VAL A 107 -6.50 5.61 5.89
N GLY A 108 -7.16 4.61 5.30
CA GLY A 108 -6.56 3.77 4.26
C GLY A 108 -6.10 4.55 3.03
N SER A 109 -6.92 5.47 2.52
CA SER A 109 -6.54 6.32 1.37
C SER A 109 -5.34 7.19 1.72
N THR A 110 -5.28 7.71 2.95
CA THR A 110 -4.14 8.48 3.45
C THR A 110 -2.85 7.66 3.47
N LEU A 111 -2.92 6.38 3.83
CA LEU A 111 -1.76 5.47 3.75
C LEU A 111 -1.31 5.25 2.31
N ILE A 112 -2.24 5.10 1.35
CA ILE A 112 -1.88 5.02 -0.08
C ILE A 112 -1.14 6.29 -0.53
N MET A 113 -1.64 7.47 -0.14
CA MET A 113 -0.96 8.73 -0.45
C MET A 113 0.45 8.81 0.17
N TYR A 114 0.63 8.28 1.38
CA TYR A 114 1.95 8.17 1.98
C TYR A 114 2.88 7.25 1.16
N VAL A 115 2.39 6.09 0.70
CA VAL A 115 3.18 5.18 -0.15
C VAL A 115 3.54 5.84 -1.48
N ILE A 116 2.65 6.62 -2.08
CA ILE A 116 2.95 7.42 -3.27
C ILE A 116 4.08 8.43 -2.98
N GLY A 117 4.02 9.14 -1.85
CA GLY A 117 5.10 10.04 -1.41
C GLY A 117 6.43 9.31 -1.18
N LEU A 118 6.39 8.10 -0.63
CA LEU A 118 7.58 7.24 -0.48
C LEU A 118 8.14 6.82 -1.84
N ALA A 119 7.28 6.45 -2.79
CA ALA A 119 7.67 6.13 -4.16
C ALA A 119 8.29 7.35 -4.87
N LEU A 120 7.74 8.56 -4.65
CA LEU A 120 8.31 9.80 -5.16
C LEU A 120 9.75 9.99 -4.72
N LYS A 121 9.98 9.85 -3.41
CA LYS A 121 11.31 9.99 -2.83
C LYS A 121 12.29 8.92 -3.29
N LEU A 122 11.84 7.65 -3.37
CA LEU A 122 12.70 6.55 -3.82
C LEU A 122 13.00 6.64 -5.32
N GLY A 123 12.05 7.13 -6.12
CA GLY A 123 12.16 7.30 -7.57
C GLY A 123 13.30 8.23 -8.01
N GLU A 124 13.76 9.12 -7.12
CA GLU A 124 14.92 10.00 -7.38
C GLU A 124 16.26 9.25 -7.35
N GLU A 125 16.34 8.14 -6.61
CA GLU A 125 17.58 7.39 -6.36
C GLU A 125 17.58 6.03 -7.09
N VAL A 126 16.42 5.40 -7.23
CA VAL A 126 16.23 4.10 -7.88
C VAL A 126 15.02 4.14 -8.81
N GLY A 127 15.09 3.42 -9.93
CA GLY A 127 13.97 3.36 -10.86
C GLY A 127 12.72 2.77 -10.21
N VAL A 128 11.62 3.51 -10.19
CA VAL A 128 10.28 3.08 -9.76
C VAL A 128 9.28 3.54 -10.80
N ARG A 129 8.48 2.61 -11.33
CA ARG A 129 7.44 2.92 -12.32
C ARG A 129 6.04 2.63 -11.81
N PHE A 130 5.87 1.56 -11.03
CA PHE A 130 4.55 1.16 -10.54
C PHE A 130 4.52 1.06 -9.02
N ILE A 131 3.34 1.26 -8.46
CA ILE A 131 3.02 0.75 -7.13
C ILE A 131 2.02 -0.39 -7.35
N SER A 132 2.30 -1.57 -6.82
CA SER A 132 1.50 -2.78 -7.03
C SER A 132 0.84 -3.27 -5.74
N VAL A 133 -0.26 -4.00 -5.89
CA VAL A 133 -0.93 -4.72 -4.80
C VAL A 133 -1.57 -5.99 -5.36
N ASP A 134 -1.57 -7.06 -4.56
CA ASP A 134 -2.42 -8.22 -4.81
C ASP A 134 -3.63 -8.08 -3.89
N ALA A 135 -4.69 -7.42 -4.37
CA ALA A 135 -5.84 -7.09 -3.55
C ALA A 135 -6.67 -8.35 -3.28
N TYR A 136 -7.09 -8.56 -2.02
CA TYR A 136 -8.18 -9.51 -1.74
C TYR A 136 -9.42 -9.15 -2.55
N ARG A 137 -10.23 -10.16 -2.92
CA ARG A 137 -11.52 -9.90 -3.58
C ARG A 137 -12.46 -9.14 -2.65
N GLY A 138 -13.26 -8.25 -3.21
CA GLY A 138 -14.23 -7.43 -2.47
C GLY A 138 -13.72 -6.06 -2.00
N VAL A 139 -12.40 -5.79 -2.10
CA VAL A 139 -11.81 -4.47 -1.79
C VAL A 139 -11.31 -3.72 -3.02
N GLU A 140 -11.64 -4.17 -4.23
CA GLU A 140 -11.19 -3.59 -5.49
C GLU A 140 -11.54 -2.11 -5.59
N LYS A 141 -12.77 -1.74 -5.23
CA LYS A 141 -13.27 -0.36 -5.27
C LYS A 141 -12.46 0.60 -4.39
N PHE A 142 -11.87 0.11 -3.30
CA PHE A 142 -10.99 0.92 -2.46
C PHE A 142 -9.72 1.28 -3.24
N TYR A 143 -9.10 0.30 -3.91
CA TYR A 143 -7.91 0.53 -4.72
C TYR A 143 -8.21 1.33 -5.98
N GLU A 144 -9.33 1.08 -6.68
CA GLU A 144 -9.78 1.87 -7.83
C GLU A 144 -9.99 3.34 -7.48
N LYS A 145 -10.65 3.63 -6.34
CA LYS A 145 -10.81 5.00 -5.81
C LYS A 145 -9.46 5.68 -5.58
N ASN A 146 -8.42 4.90 -5.27
CA ASN A 146 -7.06 5.35 -5.07
C ASN A 146 -6.19 5.16 -6.33
N TYR A 147 -6.79 5.20 -7.52
CA TYR A 147 -6.12 5.23 -8.83
C TYR A 147 -5.33 3.96 -9.20
N PHE A 148 -5.65 2.83 -8.59
CA PHE A 148 -5.17 1.54 -9.06
C PHE A 148 -6.07 1.01 -10.17
N VAL A 149 -5.47 0.29 -11.10
CA VAL A 149 -6.16 -0.41 -12.19
C VAL A 149 -5.74 -1.88 -12.20
N GLU A 150 -6.68 -2.75 -12.55
CA GLU A 150 -6.45 -4.19 -12.62
C GLU A 150 -5.48 -4.54 -13.75
N LEU A 151 -4.62 -5.56 -13.55
CA LEU A 151 -3.90 -6.24 -14.63
C LEU A 151 -4.81 -7.29 -15.27
N ALA A 152 -4.74 -7.44 -16.60
CA ALA A 152 -5.75 -8.17 -17.37
C ALA A 152 -5.76 -9.69 -17.15
N GLU A 153 -4.79 -10.24 -16.41
CA GLU A 153 -4.70 -11.67 -16.10
C GLU A 153 -4.29 -11.88 -14.64
N CYS A 154 -5.19 -12.46 -13.84
CA CYS A 154 -4.88 -13.05 -12.54
C CYS A 154 -5.83 -14.24 -12.32
N GLU A 155 -5.28 -15.46 -12.29
CA GLU A 155 -6.01 -16.70 -12.01
C GLU A 155 -6.11 -17.00 -10.49
N ASP A 156 -5.63 -16.08 -9.65
CA ASP A 156 -5.49 -16.27 -8.21
C ASP A 156 -6.69 -15.77 -7.38
N GLU A 157 -6.70 -16.20 -6.11
CA GLU A 157 -7.59 -15.70 -5.05
C GLU A 157 -7.49 -14.18 -4.86
N HIS A 158 -6.42 -13.56 -5.35
CA HIS A 158 -6.19 -12.12 -5.32
C HIS A 158 -6.32 -11.48 -6.71
N LEU A 159 -6.57 -10.19 -6.73
CA LEU A 159 -6.59 -9.37 -7.92
C LEU A 159 -5.34 -8.49 -7.96
N ALA A 160 -4.44 -8.79 -8.90
CA ALA A 160 -3.27 -7.95 -9.15
C ALA A 160 -3.70 -6.59 -9.72
N MET A 161 -3.37 -5.51 -8.99
CA MET A 161 -3.64 -4.14 -9.39
C MET A 161 -2.37 -3.30 -9.30
N TYR A 162 -2.32 -2.20 -10.05
CA TYR A 162 -1.21 -1.26 -9.98
C TYR A 162 -1.68 0.18 -10.20
N THR A 163 -0.91 1.15 -9.71
CA THR A 163 -0.99 2.54 -10.16
C THR A 163 0.30 2.95 -10.85
N ASP A 164 0.17 3.71 -11.94
CA ASP A 164 1.32 4.23 -12.68
C ASP A 164 1.85 5.49 -12.01
N PHE A 165 3.10 5.41 -11.56
CA PHE A 165 3.80 6.49 -10.90
C PHE A 165 3.93 7.74 -11.79
N GLU A 166 3.92 7.60 -13.13
CA GLU A 166 3.93 8.73 -14.06
C GLU A 166 2.74 9.67 -13.86
N ASN A 167 1.59 9.15 -13.42
CA ASN A 167 0.40 9.97 -13.13
C ASN A 167 0.62 10.95 -11.97
N TRP A 168 1.63 10.72 -11.14
CA TRP A 168 1.91 11.45 -9.90
C TRP A 168 3.15 12.35 -10.00
N LEU A 169 3.90 12.24 -11.09
CA LEU A 169 5.02 13.14 -11.34
C LEU A 169 4.49 14.54 -11.66
N PRO A 170 5.10 15.62 -11.13
CA PRO A 170 4.85 16.96 -11.63
C PRO A 170 5.01 16.94 -13.14
N SER A 171 4.07 17.51 -13.89
CA SER A 171 4.13 17.49 -15.35
C SER A 171 5.32 18.33 -15.80
N VAL A 172 6.49 17.72 -15.95
CA VAL A 172 7.63 18.33 -16.61
C VAL A 172 7.36 18.19 -18.11
N ARG A 173 6.56 19.11 -18.64
CA ARG A 173 6.48 19.34 -20.08
C ARG A 173 7.81 19.95 -20.51
N TYR A 174 8.64 19.16 -21.19
CA TYR A 174 9.72 19.70 -22.02
C TYR A 174 9.15 20.32 -23.29
#